data_AF-A0A085M0K5-F1
#
_entry.id   AF-A0A085M0K5-F1
#
_cell.length_a   1.000
_cell.length_b   1.000
_cell.length_c   1.000
_cell.angle_alpha   90.00
_cell.angle_beta   90.00
_cell.angle_gamma   90.00
#
_symmetry.space_group_name_H-M   'P 1'
#
loop_
_entity.id
_entity.type
_entity.pdbx_description
1 polymer ?
#
loop_
_entity_poly.entity_id
_entity_poly.type
_entity_poly.pdbx_seq_one_letter_code
_entity_poly.pdbx_strand_id
1 'polypeptide(L)'
;MVIPSLNLDDALENSPQTQCLLKVFEKDTKLLIDFTHQLQSHLDLLVSAQADVAASMEQLSAFLGGYSNIHFPLTWNNDEFPALITKFQGTVAELGSWMALMVQQLQNCVLYPISKFVSRLGELQTCKESYYAAYHELNSSLMRVARLSRKEPAKKIEEGNAEYGVSRRRFHHVGLRYFVLMNSIQYQRRIALVEPLLSILYAYRTLFRMGDQALSHDEELDDFFTRVQEQIQSFHVEQQADSQASHEYLKTLEEVTRLQSDMYHSVDFPSLESSFDERLRHKQGYLFLKSKCSLISRWDQMYFHTENGNLMCQGKDDIASRVLFELDRTVRAREAVNEDRRNCFIVLLGNDGKRQFVFQTLSEKECKEWISVINNVASAGLGASCAAVNDLSEPVPEIKCRDLSKSVEVDVLSAPIQFDMFGLSDTDTSESFTVNGKSSKQESIDVEIFARFSVKFLGSIVVGSDRKEKVAVEAIRQVTRARMQYNIIRAVDIGLIILKAPPELRLLDQDYSAIKAVYRLEDVAYWTAHQNNERMFAIIIKQKGERAEKLNSFTCHVLESTGIETAEEICSILGQSMKFVLENRSS
;
A
#
# COMPACT_ATOMS: atom_id res chain seq x y z
N MET A 1 -7.85 62.65 9.44
CA MET A 1 -6.90 62.41 10.55
C MET A 1 -5.51 62.77 10.06
N VAL A 2 -4.90 63.84 10.57
CA VAL A 2 -3.56 64.30 10.14
C VAL A 2 -2.49 63.41 10.77
N ILE A 3 -1.54 62.91 9.98
CA ILE A 3 -0.42 62.11 10.48
C ILE A 3 0.64 63.09 10.99
N PRO A 4 1.08 62.99 12.26
CA PRO A 4 2.13 63.84 12.78
C PRO A 4 3.43 63.67 11.98
N SER A 5 4.14 64.77 11.72
CA SER A 5 5.44 64.77 11.05
C SER A 5 6.43 65.72 11.72
N LEU A 6 7.71 65.37 11.65
CA LEU A 6 8.82 66.24 11.96
C LEU A 6 9.11 67.15 10.77
N ASN A 7 9.22 68.45 10.99
CA ASN A 7 9.61 69.40 9.96
C ASN A 7 11.11 69.26 9.65
N LEU A 8 11.46 69.13 8.37
CA LEU A 8 12.84 68.95 7.94
C LEU A 8 13.65 70.24 8.06
N ASP A 9 13.01 71.40 7.88
CA ASP A 9 13.67 72.71 7.97
C ASP A 9 14.21 72.98 9.39
N ASP A 10 13.56 72.41 10.40
CA ASP A 10 13.92 72.57 11.81
C ASP A 10 15.12 71.70 12.21
N ALA A 11 15.56 70.76 11.36
CA ALA A 11 16.61 69.79 11.68
C ALA A 11 17.97 70.46 11.92
N LEU A 12 18.27 71.57 11.22
CA LEU A 12 19.52 72.30 11.40
C LEU A 12 19.50 73.19 12.64
N GLU A 13 18.38 73.87 12.91
CA GLU A 13 18.23 74.74 14.08
C GLU A 13 18.29 73.93 15.37
N ASN A 14 17.71 72.73 15.35
CA ASN A 14 17.74 71.79 16.46
C ASN A 14 17.22 72.41 17.77
N SER A 15 16.16 73.20 17.67
CA SER A 15 15.58 73.94 18.78
C SER A 15 15.13 73.01 19.92
N PRO A 16 15.04 73.50 21.17
CA PRO A 16 14.48 72.72 22.28
C PRO A 16 13.08 72.16 21.97
N GLN A 17 12.28 72.90 21.20
CA GLN A 17 10.94 72.50 20.75
C GLN A 17 11.02 71.31 19.79
N THR A 18 11.91 71.37 18.78
CA THR A 18 12.17 70.27 17.83
C THR A 18 12.66 69.02 18.57
N GLN A 19 13.56 69.20 19.55
CA GLN A 19 14.05 68.11 20.41
C GLN A 19 12.95 67.48 21.27
N CYS A 20 12.03 68.30 21.80
CA CYS A 20 10.88 67.80 22.56
C CYS A 20 9.97 66.94 21.67
N LEU A 21 9.64 67.43 20.48
CA LEU A 21 8.83 66.68 19.52
C LEU A 21 9.52 65.39 19.07
N LEU A 22 10.83 65.44 18.77
CA LEU A 22 11.61 64.26 18.42
C LEU A 22 11.54 63.18 19.52
N LYS A 23 11.67 63.57 20.80
CA LYS A 23 11.54 62.63 21.92
C LYS A 23 10.16 61.98 22.00
N VAL A 24 9.09 62.68 21.60
CA VAL A 24 7.75 62.09 21.49
C VAL A 24 7.72 61.02 20.39
N PHE A 25 8.28 61.30 19.21
CA PHE A 25 8.40 60.33 18.13
C PHE A 25 9.24 59.12 18.54
N GLU A 26 10.34 59.32 19.27
CA GLU A 26 11.16 58.22 19.78
C GLU A 26 10.43 57.35 20.79
N LYS A 27 9.62 57.95 21.67
CA LYS A 27 8.79 57.21 22.63
C LYS A 27 7.74 56.37 21.92
N ASP A 28 7.03 56.95 20.94
CA ASP A 28 6.06 56.24 20.09
C ASP A 28 6.73 55.09 19.33
N THR A 29 7.91 55.35 18.74
CA THR A 29 8.70 54.33 18.03
C THR A 29 9.08 53.18 18.94
N LYS A 30 9.53 53.44 20.18
CA LYS A 30 9.90 52.38 21.11
C LYS A 30 8.71 51.44 21.39
N LEU A 31 7.54 52.02 21.67
CA LEU A 31 6.32 51.25 21.89
C LEU A 31 5.92 50.45 20.65
N LEU A 32 6.06 51.05 19.46
CA LEU A 32 5.80 50.38 18.20
C LEU A 32 6.73 49.18 17.97
N ILE A 33 8.04 49.32 18.26
CA ILE A 33 9.02 48.24 18.16
C ILE A 33 8.65 47.09 19.09
N ASP A 34 8.39 47.40 20.36
CA ASP A 34 8.03 46.40 21.36
C ASP A 34 6.74 45.64 20.96
N PHE A 35 5.74 46.36 20.45
CA PHE A 35 4.50 45.77 19.94
C PHE A 35 4.72 44.92 18.68
N THR A 36 5.47 45.42 17.69
CA THR A 36 5.71 44.70 16.43
C THR A 36 6.49 43.41 16.65
N HIS A 37 7.48 43.39 17.55
CA HIS A 37 8.17 42.15 17.90
C HIS A 37 7.24 41.13 18.55
N GLN A 38 6.39 41.56 19.49
CA GLN A 38 5.38 40.66 20.08
C GLN A 38 4.43 40.14 19.00
N LEU A 39 3.90 41.03 18.14
CA LEU A 39 3.02 40.63 17.05
C LEU A 39 3.69 39.60 16.14
N GLN A 40 4.95 39.82 15.75
CA GLN A 40 5.72 38.88 14.94
C GLN A 40 5.78 37.50 15.61
N SER A 41 6.11 37.41 16.89
CA SER A 41 6.16 36.13 17.61
C SER A 41 4.81 35.40 17.63
N HIS A 42 3.69 36.12 17.78
CA HIS A 42 2.36 35.51 17.73
C HIS A 42 2.00 35.02 16.31
N LEU A 43 2.39 35.77 15.29
CA LEU A 43 2.18 35.39 13.89
C LEU A 43 3.03 34.18 13.51
N ASP A 44 4.30 34.14 13.90
CA ASP A 44 5.18 32.99 13.69
C ASP A 44 4.59 31.73 14.33
N LEU A 45 4.08 31.83 15.57
CA LEU A 45 3.42 30.72 16.25
C LEU A 45 2.17 30.24 15.49
N LEU A 46 1.31 31.16 15.04
CA LEU A 46 0.11 30.82 14.26
C LEU A 46 0.48 30.08 12.96
N VAL A 47 1.44 30.61 12.20
CA VAL A 47 1.84 30.02 10.92
C VAL A 47 2.53 28.67 11.12
N SER A 48 3.33 28.52 12.19
CA SER A 48 3.96 27.25 12.54
C SER A 48 2.90 26.19 12.89
N ALA A 49 1.91 26.54 13.73
CA ALA A 49 0.83 25.62 14.06
C ALA A 49 0.03 25.20 12.81
N GLN A 50 -0.22 26.12 11.89
CA GLN A 50 -0.91 25.80 10.64
C GLN A 50 -0.05 24.89 9.73
N ALA A 51 1.27 25.07 9.73
CA ALA A 51 2.21 24.21 9.01
C ALA A 51 2.23 22.78 9.59
N ASP A 52 2.21 22.65 10.91
CA ASP A 52 2.15 21.36 11.60
C ASP A 52 0.86 20.59 11.24
N VAL A 53 -0.27 21.28 11.13
CA VAL A 53 -1.54 20.66 10.70
C VAL A 53 -1.43 20.15 9.25
N ALA A 54 -0.89 20.95 8.33
CA ALA A 54 -0.71 20.54 6.94
C ALA A 54 0.22 19.31 6.83
N ALA A 55 1.35 19.33 7.54
CA ALA A 55 2.31 18.23 7.57
C ALA A 55 1.71 16.96 8.20
N SER A 56 0.86 17.11 9.22
CA SER A 56 0.18 15.98 9.87
C SER A 56 -0.83 15.31 8.92
N MET A 57 -1.56 16.11 8.13
CA MET A 57 -2.47 15.57 7.10
C MET A 57 -1.72 14.82 6.01
N GLU A 58 -0.58 15.34 5.54
CA GLU A 58 0.26 14.65 4.56
C GLU A 58 0.78 13.31 5.10
N GLN A 59 1.26 13.29 6.34
CA GLN A 59 1.73 12.05 7.00
C GLN A 59 0.60 11.03 7.17
N LEU A 60 -0.59 11.46 7.58
CA LEU A 60 -1.75 10.58 7.72
C LEU A 60 -2.14 9.99 6.36
N SER A 61 -2.21 10.80 5.30
CA SER A 61 -2.48 10.31 3.95
C SER A 61 -1.44 9.28 3.49
N ALA A 62 -0.15 9.57 3.68
CA ALA A 62 0.92 8.64 3.32
C ALA A 62 0.83 7.31 4.09
N PHE A 63 0.50 7.35 5.38
CA PHE A 63 0.29 6.16 6.20
C PHE A 63 -0.89 5.32 5.68
N LEU A 64 -2.03 5.95 5.36
CA LEU A 64 -3.19 5.27 4.80
C LEU A 64 -2.86 4.61 3.45
N GLY A 65 -2.08 5.29 2.59
CA GLY A 65 -1.63 4.72 1.32
C GLY A 65 -0.73 3.49 1.46
N GLY A 66 -0.09 3.33 2.63
CA GLY A 66 0.70 2.14 2.95
C GLY A 66 -0.14 0.88 3.17
N TYR A 67 -1.44 0.98 3.45
CA TYR A 67 -2.31 -0.16 3.77
C TYR A 67 -2.35 -1.19 2.63
N SER A 68 -2.44 -0.74 1.39
CA SER A 68 -2.51 -1.61 0.20
C SER A 68 -1.25 -2.46 -0.02
N ASN A 69 -0.15 -2.13 0.65
CA ASN A 69 1.11 -2.89 0.59
C ASN A 69 1.20 -3.97 1.68
N ILE A 70 0.22 -4.06 2.59
CA ILE A 70 0.23 -5.04 3.68
C ILE A 70 -0.47 -6.32 3.21
N HIS A 71 0.25 -7.45 3.30
CA HIS A 71 -0.31 -8.77 3.03
C HIS A 71 -0.76 -9.45 4.31
N PHE A 72 -2.07 -9.39 4.59
CA PHE A 72 -2.64 -10.10 5.73
C PHE A 72 -2.91 -11.57 5.36
N PRO A 73 -2.46 -12.57 6.15
CA PRO A 73 -2.66 -13.99 5.84
C PRO A 73 -4.13 -14.45 5.80
N LEU A 74 -5.03 -13.65 6.39
CA LEU A 74 -6.45 -13.97 6.55
C LEU A 74 -7.37 -13.11 5.68
N THR A 75 -6.84 -12.16 4.91
CA THR A 75 -7.66 -11.42 3.94
C THR A 75 -7.85 -12.25 2.69
N TRP A 76 -9.08 -12.71 2.47
CA TRP A 76 -9.50 -13.41 1.27
C TRP A 76 -10.15 -12.40 0.32
N ASN A 77 -9.55 -12.18 -0.86
CA ASN A 77 -10.15 -11.45 -2.01
C ASN A 77 -11.03 -10.25 -1.63
N ASN A 78 -10.57 -9.41 -0.70
CA ASN A 78 -11.30 -8.23 -0.26
C ASN A 78 -10.56 -6.99 -0.76
N ASP A 79 -10.72 -6.71 -2.05
CA ASP A 79 -10.22 -5.47 -2.66
C ASP A 79 -11.06 -4.25 -2.24
N GLU A 80 -12.25 -4.48 -1.67
CA GLU A 80 -13.14 -3.41 -1.22
C GLU A 80 -12.54 -2.60 -0.07
N PHE A 81 -11.92 -3.26 0.91
CA PHE A 81 -11.33 -2.56 2.06
C PHE A 81 -10.08 -1.72 1.69
N PRO A 82 -9.10 -2.23 0.93
CA PRO A 82 -8.02 -1.39 0.38
C PRO A 82 -8.53 -0.23 -0.48
N ALA A 83 -9.56 -0.45 -1.31
CA ALA A 83 -10.16 0.62 -2.11
C ALA A 83 -10.82 1.69 -1.22
N LEU A 84 -11.51 1.28 -0.15
CA LEU A 84 -12.08 2.16 0.86
C LEU A 84 -11.02 3.04 1.52
N ILE A 85 -9.92 2.44 1.99
CA ILE A 85 -8.79 3.17 2.57
C ILE A 85 -8.16 4.12 1.56
N THR A 86 -8.07 3.74 0.29
CA THR A 86 -7.54 4.59 -0.79
C THR A 86 -8.41 5.83 -1.01
N LYS A 87 -9.75 5.70 -0.95
CA LYS A 87 -10.65 6.87 -1.04
C LYS A 87 -10.44 7.83 0.13
N PHE A 88 -10.34 7.32 1.37
CA PHE A 88 -10.00 8.16 2.54
C PHE A 88 -8.63 8.83 2.39
N GLN A 89 -7.62 8.10 1.93
CA GLN A 89 -6.27 8.60 1.68
C GLN A 89 -6.28 9.79 0.71
N GLY A 90 -7.03 9.69 -0.38
CA GLY A 90 -7.21 10.76 -1.37
C GLY A 90 -7.85 12.01 -0.78
N THR A 91 -8.96 11.87 -0.05
CA THR A 91 -9.64 13.00 0.60
C THR A 91 -8.74 13.69 1.64
N VAL A 92 -7.98 12.92 2.45
CA VAL A 92 -7.03 13.49 3.42
C VAL A 92 -5.86 14.20 2.71
N ALA A 93 -5.34 13.66 1.62
CA ALA A 93 -4.30 14.32 0.81
C ALA A 93 -4.79 15.67 0.27
N GLU A 94 -6.02 15.70 -0.25
CA GLU A 94 -6.59 16.92 -0.82
C GLU A 94 -6.77 18.02 0.24
N LEU A 95 -7.31 17.67 1.41
CA LEU A 95 -7.40 18.57 2.57
C LEU A 95 -6.02 19.10 2.98
N GLY A 96 -5.02 18.22 3.06
CA GLY A 96 -3.64 18.59 3.36
C GLY A 96 -3.08 19.59 2.35
N SER A 97 -3.39 19.42 1.05
CA SER A 97 -2.92 20.31 -0.01
C SER A 97 -3.46 21.74 0.13
N TRP A 98 -4.73 21.91 0.51
CA TRP A 98 -5.32 23.23 0.73
C TRP A 98 -4.72 23.92 1.96
N MET A 99 -4.45 23.16 3.01
CA MET A 99 -3.77 23.67 4.20
C MET A 99 -2.33 24.09 3.88
N ALA A 100 -1.61 23.33 3.06
CA ALA A 100 -0.27 23.71 2.59
C ALA A 100 -0.28 25.01 1.76
N LEU A 101 -1.27 25.18 0.87
CA LEU A 101 -1.46 26.43 0.12
C LEU A 101 -1.75 27.62 1.05
N MET A 102 -2.57 27.41 2.08
CA MET A 102 -2.84 28.43 3.09
C MET A 102 -1.57 28.82 3.84
N VAL A 103 -0.74 27.85 4.25
CA VAL A 103 0.55 28.10 4.91
C VAL A 103 1.45 28.96 4.04
N GLN A 104 1.57 28.63 2.74
CA GLN A 104 2.35 29.42 1.79
C GLN A 104 1.81 30.87 1.68
N GLN A 105 0.48 31.04 1.65
CA GLN A 105 -0.14 32.36 1.66
C GLN A 105 0.20 33.14 2.94
N LEU A 106 0.14 32.51 4.12
CA LEU A 106 0.48 33.15 5.38
C LEU A 106 1.97 33.54 5.43
N GLN A 107 2.87 32.67 4.99
CA GLN A 107 4.31 32.98 4.93
C GLN A 107 4.58 34.23 4.08
N ASN A 108 3.97 34.30 2.88
CA ASN A 108 4.24 35.35 1.91
C ASN A 108 3.51 36.68 2.22
N CYS A 109 2.28 36.63 2.71
CA CYS A 109 1.43 37.81 2.90
C CYS A 109 1.33 38.27 4.36
N VAL A 110 1.83 37.48 5.32
CA VAL A 110 1.76 37.81 6.75
C VAL A 110 3.16 37.92 7.34
N LEU A 111 3.95 36.83 7.30
CA LEU A 111 5.27 36.82 7.95
C LEU A 111 6.28 37.69 7.22
N TYR A 112 6.36 37.59 5.89
CA TYR A 112 7.31 38.37 5.11
C TYR A 112 7.12 39.89 5.27
N PRO A 113 5.90 40.46 5.14
CA PRO A 113 5.68 41.89 5.38
C PRO A 113 6.03 42.36 6.79
N ILE A 114 5.69 41.57 7.83
CA ILE A 114 6.03 41.91 9.21
C ILE A 114 7.54 41.85 9.45
N SER A 115 8.22 40.81 8.96
CA SER A 115 9.67 40.68 9.06
C SER A 115 10.40 41.84 8.36
N LYS A 116 9.92 42.24 7.18
CA LYS A 116 10.41 43.42 6.46
C LYS A 116 10.22 44.70 7.27
N PHE A 117 9.07 44.85 7.94
CA PHE A 117 8.81 46.01 8.79
C PHE A 117 9.70 46.03 10.04
N VAL A 118 9.93 44.89 10.68
CA VAL A 118 10.89 44.76 11.79
C VAL A 118 12.30 45.16 11.37
N SER A 119 12.76 44.72 10.20
CA SER A 119 14.05 45.15 9.65
C SER A 119 14.12 46.68 9.48
N ARG A 120 13.03 47.29 8.99
CA ARG A 120 12.95 48.75 8.81
C ARG A 120 12.98 49.51 10.14
N LEU A 121 12.39 48.96 11.19
CA LEU A 121 12.49 49.51 12.54
C LEU A 121 13.93 49.39 13.11
N GLY A 122 14.64 48.31 12.79
CA GLY A 122 16.07 48.16 13.11
C GLY A 122 16.96 49.21 12.41
N GLU A 123 16.67 49.52 11.14
CA GLU A 123 17.33 50.63 10.43
C GLU A 123 17.09 51.98 11.13
N LEU A 124 15.88 52.22 11.65
CA LEU A 124 15.56 53.43 12.40
C LEU A 124 16.36 53.53 13.71
N GLN A 125 16.54 52.41 14.43
CA GLN A 125 17.40 52.37 15.62
C GLN A 125 18.85 52.72 15.28
N THR A 126 19.38 52.18 14.18
CA THR A 126 20.74 52.50 13.70
C THR A 126 20.87 53.99 13.31
N CYS A 127 19.84 54.56 12.68
CA CYS A 127 19.79 56.00 12.38
C CYS A 127 19.76 56.85 13.66
N LYS A 128 19.03 56.42 14.69
CA LYS A 128 18.99 57.10 16.00
C LYS A 128 20.38 57.16 16.62
N GLU A 129 21.10 56.05 16.67
CA GLU A 129 22.46 55.99 17.21
C GLU A 129 23.42 56.92 16.45
N SER A 130 23.35 56.88 15.11
CA SER A 130 24.13 57.76 14.24
C SER A 130 23.83 59.24 14.48
N TYR A 131 22.55 59.58 14.70
CA TYR A 131 22.11 60.94 14.99
C TYR A 131 22.71 61.46 16.30
N TYR A 132 22.62 60.69 17.38
CA TYR A 132 23.18 61.08 18.67
C TYR A 132 24.71 61.14 18.65
N ALA A 133 25.38 60.23 17.95
CA ALA A 133 26.83 60.30 17.74
C ALA A 133 27.24 61.61 17.06
N ALA A 134 26.57 61.98 15.95
CA ALA A 134 26.82 63.23 15.26
C ALA A 134 26.48 64.47 16.11
N TYR A 135 25.44 64.39 16.95
CA TYR A 135 25.08 65.45 17.90
C TYR A 135 26.17 65.66 18.97
N HIS A 136 26.72 64.58 19.53
CA HIS A 136 27.81 64.65 20.50
C HIS A 136 29.11 65.20 19.89
N GLU A 137 29.46 64.78 18.68
CA GLU A 137 30.61 65.32 17.93
C GLU A 137 30.44 66.82 17.67
N LEU A 138 29.26 67.26 17.24
CA LEU A 138 28.94 68.67 17.00
C LEU A 138 29.10 69.52 18.26
N ASN A 139 28.57 69.04 19.40
CA ASN A 139 28.73 69.76 20.67
C ASN A 139 30.20 69.83 21.11
N SER A 140 30.98 68.78 20.88
CA SER A 140 32.41 68.76 21.18
C SER A 140 33.19 69.77 20.34
N SER A 141 32.96 69.85 19.03
CA SER A 141 33.61 70.84 18.16
C SER A 141 33.13 72.27 18.46
N LEU A 142 31.84 72.45 18.76
CA LEU A 142 31.28 73.74 19.20
C LEU A 142 31.98 74.26 20.46
N MET A 143 32.13 73.42 21.48
CA MET A 143 32.78 73.82 22.73
C MET A 143 34.27 74.14 22.53
N ARG A 144 34.94 73.48 21.58
CA ARG A 144 36.33 73.80 21.24
C ARG A 144 36.45 75.17 20.59
N VAL A 145 35.59 75.49 19.62
CA VAL A 145 35.53 76.82 18.99
C VAL A 145 35.16 77.91 20.00
N ALA A 146 34.14 77.66 20.83
CA ALA A 146 33.65 78.63 21.81
C ALA A 146 34.67 78.98 22.91
N ARG A 147 35.63 78.08 23.19
CA ARG A 147 36.68 78.25 24.21
C ARG A 147 37.97 78.87 23.67
N LEU A 148 38.07 79.16 22.37
CA LEU A 148 39.24 79.80 21.79
C LEU A 148 39.49 81.17 22.45
N SER A 149 40.73 81.41 22.89
CA SER A 149 41.13 82.69 23.46
C SER A 149 41.16 83.77 22.38
N ARG A 150 40.86 85.02 22.77
CA ARG A 150 41.00 86.19 21.88
C ARG A 150 42.42 86.41 21.34
N LYS A 151 43.43 85.77 21.93
CA LYS A 151 44.85 85.87 21.55
C LYS A 151 45.30 84.76 20.59
N GLU A 152 44.44 83.82 20.23
CA GLU A 152 44.81 82.72 19.33
C GLU A 152 45.15 83.21 17.92
N PRO A 153 46.11 82.56 17.22
CA PRO A 153 46.48 82.95 15.86
C PRO A 153 45.33 82.65 14.88
N ALA A 154 45.19 83.47 13.84
CA ALA A 154 44.12 83.36 12.84
C ALA A 154 43.99 81.95 12.25
N LYS A 155 45.12 81.29 11.95
CA LYS A 155 45.14 79.92 11.42
C LYS A 155 44.43 78.90 12.33
N LYS A 156 44.63 78.99 13.66
CA LYS A 156 44.01 78.06 14.62
C LYS A 156 42.51 78.34 14.79
N ILE A 157 42.09 79.60 14.65
CA ILE A 157 40.68 79.99 14.61
C ILE A 157 40.01 79.41 13.35
N GLU A 158 40.67 79.52 12.20
CA GLU A 158 40.19 78.96 10.93
C GLU A 158 40.06 77.43 10.99
N GLU A 159 41.07 76.73 11.50
CA GLU A 159 41.04 75.27 11.68
C GLU A 159 39.88 74.82 12.59
N GLY A 160 39.67 75.49 13.72
CA GLY A 160 38.56 75.18 14.62
C GLY A 160 37.18 75.41 13.97
N ASN A 161 37.03 76.52 13.24
CA ASN A 161 35.78 76.83 12.51
C ASN A 161 35.52 75.84 11.37
N ALA A 162 36.56 75.42 10.65
CA ALA A 162 36.46 74.43 9.58
C ALA A 162 35.98 73.08 10.14
N GLU A 163 36.57 72.62 11.25
CA GLU A 163 36.18 71.37 11.90
C GLU A 163 34.72 71.42 12.43
N TYR A 164 34.33 72.51 13.09
CA TYR A 164 32.94 72.73 13.50
C TYR A 164 31.99 72.72 12.30
N GLY A 165 32.37 73.36 11.19
CA GLY A 165 31.60 73.36 9.95
C GLY A 165 31.36 71.96 9.40
N VAL A 166 32.39 71.09 9.45
CA VAL A 166 32.27 69.67 9.05
C VAL A 166 31.32 68.92 9.98
N SER A 167 31.48 69.03 11.31
CA SER A 167 30.58 68.38 12.27
C SER A 167 29.13 68.85 12.10
N ARG A 168 28.91 70.16 11.87
CA ARG A 168 27.58 70.74 11.69
C ARG A 168 26.91 70.24 10.42
N ARG A 169 27.66 70.13 9.32
CA ARG A 169 27.16 69.55 8.06
C ARG A 169 26.80 68.07 8.24
N ARG A 170 27.65 67.31 8.93
CA ARG A 170 27.41 65.88 9.23
C ARG A 170 26.15 65.70 10.08
N PHE A 171 26.02 66.44 11.17
CA PHE A 171 24.84 66.43 12.03
C PHE A 171 23.56 66.74 11.25
N HIS A 172 23.56 67.82 10.45
CA HIS A 172 22.40 68.18 9.65
C HIS A 172 22.01 67.07 8.66
N HIS A 173 22.98 66.50 7.94
CA HIS A 173 22.72 65.42 6.99
C HIS A 173 22.12 64.17 7.66
N VAL A 174 22.69 63.75 8.79
CA VAL A 174 22.18 62.58 9.54
C VAL A 174 20.81 62.88 10.15
N GLY A 175 20.59 64.08 10.67
CA GLY A 175 19.31 64.55 11.21
C GLY A 175 18.19 64.53 10.18
N LEU A 176 18.44 65.03 8.96
CA LEU A 176 17.47 64.97 7.86
C LEU A 176 17.08 63.53 7.54
N ARG A 177 18.06 62.61 7.44
CA ARG A 177 17.77 61.18 7.19
C ARG A 177 16.93 60.57 8.32
N TYR A 178 17.24 60.93 9.57
CA TYR A 178 16.51 60.43 10.73
C TYR A 178 15.06 60.93 10.74
N PHE A 179 14.83 62.23 10.47
CA PHE A 179 13.49 62.82 10.42
C PHE A 179 12.66 62.27 9.26
N VAL A 180 13.25 62.11 8.08
CA VAL A 180 12.59 61.48 6.92
C VAL A 180 12.16 60.05 7.26
N LEU A 181 13.03 59.28 7.90
CA LEU A 181 12.72 57.90 8.26
C LEU A 181 11.63 57.81 9.34
N MET A 182 11.69 58.65 10.37
CA MET A 182 10.63 58.80 11.38
C MET A 182 9.28 59.10 10.73
N ASN A 183 9.23 60.09 9.83
CA ASN A 183 8.02 60.47 9.12
C ASN A 183 7.49 59.31 8.25
N SER A 184 8.37 58.60 7.53
CA SER A 184 7.99 57.46 6.70
C SER A 184 7.37 56.32 7.53
N ILE A 185 7.93 56.02 8.70
CA ILE A 185 7.43 54.95 9.59
C ILE A 185 6.01 55.21 10.09
N GLN A 186 5.61 56.47 10.25
CA GLN A 186 4.24 56.82 10.66
C GLN A 186 3.18 56.35 9.66
N TYR A 187 3.52 56.32 8.37
CA TYR A 187 2.66 55.75 7.32
C TYR A 187 2.84 54.23 7.24
N GLN A 188 4.09 53.76 7.21
CA GLN A 188 4.39 52.34 7.06
C GLN A 188 3.76 51.48 8.16
N ARG A 189 3.74 51.94 9.42
CA ARG A 189 3.12 51.19 10.52
C ARG A 189 1.64 50.89 10.28
N ARG A 190 0.90 51.81 9.64
CA ARG A 190 -0.53 51.62 9.38
C ARG A 190 -0.78 50.56 8.32
N ILE A 191 0.13 50.46 7.35
CA ILE A 191 0.07 49.46 6.28
C ILE A 191 0.56 48.12 6.84
N ALA A 192 1.78 48.10 7.38
CA ALA A 192 2.47 46.90 7.83
C ALA A 192 1.77 46.18 8.99
N LEU A 193 0.98 46.85 9.81
CA LEU A 193 0.22 46.21 10.89
C LEU A 193 -1.18 45.74 10.45
N VAL A 194 -1.77 46.34 9.42
CA VAL A 194 -3.15 46.03 8.98
C VAL A 194 -3.17 45.02 7.86
N GLU A 195 -2.27 45.14 6.87
CA GLU A 195 -2.22 44.27 5.71
C GLU A 195 -2.01 42.78 6.06
N PRO A 196 -1.15 42.40 7.04
CA PRO A 196 -1.04 41.02 7.50
C PRO A 196 -2.34 40.51 8.12
N LEU A 197 -3.03 41.31 8.95
CA LEU A 197 -4.28 40.92 9.59
C LEU A 197 -5.39 40.69 8.55
N LEU A 198 -5.47 41.56 7.55
CA LEU A 198 -6.40 41.40 6.44
C LEU A 198 -6.07 40.13 5.62
N SER A 199 -4.77 39.87 5.39
CA SER A 199 -4.30 38.69 4.66
C SER A 199 -4.63 37.39 5.38
N ILE A 200 -4.56 37.35 6.73
CA ILE A 200 -5.03 36.21 7.53
C ILE A 200 -6.50 35.93 7.27
N LEU A 201 -7.36 36.96 7.32
CA LEU A 201 -8.80 36.80 7.07
C LEU A 201 -9.08 36.29 5.66
N TYR A 202 -8.36 36.78 4.65
CA TYR A 202 -8.48 36.26 3.29
C TYR A 202 -8.00 34.81 3.16
N ALA A 203 -6.90 34.44 3.82
CA ALA A 203 -6.38 33.07 3.79
C ALA A 203 -7.39 32.07 4.38
N TYR A 204 -7.93 32.35 5.57
CA TYR A 204 -8.96 31.51 6.19
C TYR A 204 -10.24 31.48 5.35
N ARG A 205 -10.69 32.63 4.83
CA ARG A 205 -11.88 32.66 3.98
C ARG A 205 -11.71 31.80 2.73
N THR A 206 -10.54 31.83 2.11
CA THR A 206 -10.23 30.99 0.94
C THR A 206 -10.22 29.52 1.32
N LEU A 207 -9.55 29.13 2.41
CA LEU A 207 -9.54 27.75 2.91
C LEU A 207 -10.96 27.23 3.15
N PHE A 208 -11.77 27.98 3.89
CA PHE A 208 -13.15 27.56 4.19
C PHE A 208 -14.02 27.48 2.95
N ARG A 209 -13.86 28.38 1.98
CA ARG A 209 -14.60 28.31 0.72
C ARG A 209 -14.20 27.09 -0.11
N MET A 210 -12.90 26.76 -0.16
CA MET A 210 -12.44 25.55 -0.84
C MET A 210 -13.00 24.30 -0.15
N GLY A 211 -12.94 24.25 1.18
CA GLY A 211 -13.50 23.16 1.97
C GLY A 211 -15.01 22.98 1.77
N ASP A 212 -15.80 24.06 1.81
CA ASP A 212 -17.26 24.02 1.60
C ASP A 212 -17.63 23.55 0.19
N GLN A 213 -16.90 24.00 -0.83
CA GLN A 213 -17.13 23.59 -2.21
C GLN A 213 -16.85 22.09 -2.43
N ALA A 214 -15.82 21.56 -1.78
CA ALA A 214 -15.41 20.17 -1.96
C ALA A 214 -16.12 19.18 -1.01
N LEU A 215 -16.51 19.61 0.19
CA LEU A 215 -17.08 18.71 1.21
C LEU A 215 -18.61 18.79 1.33
N SER A 216 -19.25 19.89 0.92
CA SER A 216 -20.69 20.11 1.15
C SER A 216 -21.55 20.01 -0.11
N HIS A 217 -20.93 19.95 -1.28
CA HIS A 217 -21.63 19.91 -2.57
C HIS A 217 -21.20 18.72 -3.43
N ASP A 218 -20.51 17.74 -2.84
CA ASP A 218 -20.06 16.53 -3.51
C ASP A 218 -21.02 15.38 -3.19
N GLU A 219 -21.99 15.15 -4.07
CA GLU A 219 -22.96 14.05 -3.95
C GLU A 219 -22.24 12.68 -3.90
N GLU A 220 -21.08 12.53 -4.54
CA GLU A 220 -20.31 11.27 -4.49
C GLU A 220 -19.73 11.02 -3.08
N LEU A 221 -19.39 12.09 -2.36
CA LEU A 221 -18.84 12.01 -1.00
C LEU A 221 -19.92 11.69 0.03
N ASP A 222 -21.10 12.29 -0.09
CA ASP A 222 -22.25 11.98 0.77
C ASP A 222 -22.73 10.53 0.58
N ASP A 223 -22.82 10.08 -0.67
CA ASP A 223 -23.10 8.69 -1.00
C ASP A 223 -22.03 7.75 -0.44
N PHE A 224 -20.75 8.16 -0.52
CA PHE A 224 -19.65 7.41 0.07
C PHE A 224 -19.79 7.29 1.59
N PHE A 225 -20.07 8.37 2.31
CA PHE A 225 -20.27 8.32 3.76
C PHE A 225 -21.43 7.41 4.15
N THR A 226 -22.54 7.48 3.42
CA THR A 226 -23.71 6.63 3.66
C THR A 226 -23.36 5.16 3.46
N ARG A 227 -22.71 4.81 2.34
CA ARG A 227 -22.26 3.43 2.08
C ARG A 227 -21.33 2.90 3.15
N VAL A 228 -20.37 3.70 3.60
CA VAL A 228 -19.42 3.29 4.65
C VAL A 228 -20.13 3.06 5.98
N GLN A 229 -21.09 3.93 6.34
CA GLN A 229 -21.89 3.75 7.56
C GLN A 229 -22.74 2.47 7.49
N GLU A 230 -23.38 2.21 6.35
CA GLU A 230 -24.15 0.97 6.13
C GLU A 230 -23.26 -0.27 6.23
N GLN A 231 -22.05 -0.22 5.65
CA GLN A 231 -21.08 -1.32 5.72
C GLN A 231 -20.57 -1.57 7.14
N ILE A 232 -20.30 -0.52 7.93
CA ILE A 232 -19.94 -0.67 9.34
C ILE A 232 -21.10 -1.29 10.14
N GLN A 233 -22.33 -0.87 9.86
CA GLN A 233 -23.50 -1.41 10.54
C GLN A 233 -23.74 -2.88 10.17
N SER A 234 -23.52 -3.27 8.91
CA SER A 234 -23.63 -4.68 8.50
C SER A 234 -22.59 -5.54 9.19
N PHE A 235 -21.34 -5.07 9.32
CA PHE A 235 -20.30 -5.78 10.07
C PHE A 235 -20.66 -5.96 11.55
N HIS A 236 -21.28 -4.97 12.20
CA HIS A 236 -21.76 -5.13 13.57
C HIS A 236 -22.83 -6.21 13.72
N VAL A 237 -23.78 -6.27 12.77
CA VAL A 237 -24.83 -7.29 12.78
C VAL A 237 -24.25 -8.69 12.54
N GLU A 238 -23.35 -8.82 11.57
CA GLU A 238 -22.67 -10.09 11.25
C GLU A 238 -21.83 -10.57 12.44
N GLN A 239 -21.01 -9.70 13.02
CA GLN A 239 -20.21 -10.01 14.21
C GLN A 239 -21.09 -10.47 15.39
N GLN A 240 -22.23 -9.81 15.62
CA GLN A 240 -23.14 -10.18 16.70
C GLN A 240 -23.77 -11.55 16.45
N ALA A 241 -24.20 -11.83 15.22
CA ALA A 241 -24.79 -13.11 14.84
C ALA A 241 -23.78 -14.26 14.97
N ASP A 242 -22.55 -14.09 14.47
CA ASP A 242 -21.48 -15.08 14.57
C ASP A 242 -21.08 -15.34 16.03
N SER A 243 -20.96 -14.27 16.82
CA SER A 243 -20.69 -14.39 18.26
C SER A 243 -21.80 -15.19 18.95
N GLN A 244 -23.07 -14.91 18.68
CA GLN A 244 -24.17 -15.65 19.28
C GLN A 244 -24.15 -17.13 18.87
N ALA A 245 -24.00 -17.43 17.58
CA ALA A 245 -23.92 -18.79 17.07
C ALA A 245 -22.76 -19.57 17.71
N SER A 246 -21.59 -18.94 17.83
CA SER A 246 -20.42 -19.51 18.50
C SER A 246 -20.67 -19.81 19.98
N HIS A 247 -21.36 -18.93 20.71
CA HIS A 247 -21.72 -19.16 22.11
C HIS A 247 -22.74 -20.31 22.27
N GLU A 248 -23.71 -20.43 21.36
CA GLU A 248 -24.69 -21.52 21.38
C GLU A 248 -24.03 -22.87 21.05
N TYR A 249 -23.11 -22.88 20.09
CA TYR A 249 -22.31 -24.07 19.77
C TYR A 249 -21.41 -24.48 20.94
N LEU A 250 -20.77 -23.51 21.61
CA LEU A 250 -19.96 -23.77 22.80
C LEU A 250 -20.78 -24.45 23.91
N LYS A 251 -21.97 -23.94 24.22
CA LYS A 251 -22.87 -24.58 25.19
C LYS A 251 -23.24 -26.02 24.80
N THR A 252 -23.41 -26.27 23.51
CA THR A 252 -23.68 -27.62 23.00
C THR A 252 -22.50 -28.55 23.23
N LEU A 253 -21.27 -28.09 22.96
CA LEU A 253 -20.05 -28.86 23.23
C LEU A 253 -19.82 -29.11 24.72
N GLU A 254 -20.15 -28.14 25.58
CA GLU A 254 -20.11 -28.30 27.05
C GLU A 254 -21.10 -29.37 27.51
N GLU A 255 -22.29 -29.42 26.93
CA GLU A 255 -23.30 -30.44 27.24
C GLU A 255 -22.87 -31.84 26.74
N VAL A 256 -22.33 -31.95 25.52
CA VAL A 256 -21.74 -33.21 25.02
C VAL A 256 -20.62 -33.68 25.94
N THR A 257 -19.77 -32.76 26.39
CA THR A 257 -18.68 -33.05 27.33
C THR A 257 -19.20 -33.59 28.67
N ARG A 258 -20.33 -33.04 29.16
CA ARG A 258 -20.99 -33.51 30.37
C ARG A 258 -21.57 -34.92 30.20
N LEU A 259 -22.17 -35.22 29.05
CA LEU A 259 -22.85 -36.49 28.78
C LEU A 259 -21.88 -37.62 28.39
N GLN A 260 -20.76 -37.30 27.73
CA GLN A 260 -19.75 -38.23 27.23
C GLN A 260 -18.38 -37.99 27.89
N SER A 261 -18.36 -37.97 29.23
CA SER A 261 -17.14 -37.76 30.01
C SER A 261 -16.08 -38.84 29.77
N ASP A 262 -16.48 -40.02 29.28
CA ASP A 262 -15.62 -41.14 28.92
C ASP A 262 -14.71 -40.83 27.72
N MET A 263 -15.12 -39.93 26.81
CA MET A 263 -14.32 -39.47 25.67
C MET A 263 -12.97 -38.84 26.08
N TYR A 264 -12.87 -38.31 27.31
CA TYR A 264 -11.69 -37.59 27.81
C TYR A 264 -10.72 -38.47 28.61
N HIS A 265 -11.01 -39.76 28.81
CA HIS A 265 -10.19 -40.67 29.59
C HIS A 265 -9.59 -41.78 28.71
N SER A 266 -8.27 -42.04 28.83
CA SER A 266 -7.61 -43.14 28.11
C SER A 266 -7.92 -44.49 28.78
N VAL A 267 -9.14 -44.96 28.52
CA VAL A 267 -9.73 -46.30 28.64
C VAL A 267 -9.17 -47.24 29.73
N ASP A 268 -10.00 -47.46 30.74
CA ASP A 268 -10.39 -48.78 31.29
C ASP A 268 -11.65 -48.56 32.17
N PHE A 269 -12.75 -48.08 31.57
CA PHE A 269 -14.06 -48.06 32.25
C PHE A 269 -14.75 -49.41 31.99
N PRO A 270 -15.02 -50.24 33.02
CA PRO A 270 -15.49 -51.63 32.83
C PRO A 270 -16.89 -51.80 32.21
N SER A 271 -17.60 -50.72 31.86
CA SER A 271 -19.04 -50.71 31.66
C SER A 271 -19.51 -50.55 30.21
N LEU A 272 -18.62 -50.45 29.22
CA LEU A 272 -19.02 -50.36 27.81
C LEU A 272 -18.27 -51.41 26.99
N GLU A 273 -19.00 -52.41 26.48
CA GLU A 273 -18.49 -53.29 25.43
C GLU A 273 -18.05 -52.42 24.25
N SER A 274 -16.74 -52.30 24.04
CA SER A 274 -16.23 -51.51 22.93
C SER A 274 -16.57 -52.22 21.63
N SER A 275 -17.55 -51.70 20.88
CA SER A 275 -17.80 -52.13 19.51
C SER A 275 -16.55 -51.84 18.68
N PHE A 276 -15.86 -52.90 18.26
CA PHE A 276 -14.67 -52.84 17.42
C PHE A 276 -15.09 -53.10 15.98
N ASP A 277 -15.03 -52.08 15.12
CA ASP A 277 -15.30 -52.26 13.69
C ASP A 277 -14.02 -52.69 12.96
N GLU A 278 -13.89 -54.00 12.74
CA GLU A 278 -12.77 -54.59 12.01
C GLU A 278 -12.69 -54.18 10.54
N ARG A 279 -13.69 -53.48 9.99
CA ARG A 279 -13.76 -53.13 8.56
C ARG A 279 -13.25 -51.72 8.25
N LEU A 280 -12.84 -50.97 9.27
CA LEU A 280 -12.29 -49.62 9.11
C LEU A 280 -11.07 -49.65 8.16
N ARG A 281 -11.15 -48.81 7.12
CA ARG A 281 -10.06 -48.55 6.15
C ARG A 281 -9.51 -47.14 6.24
N HIS A 282 -10.05 -46.34 7.16
CA HIS A 282 -9.56 -45.02 7.45
C HIS A 282 -9.47 -44.82 8.96
N LYS A 283 -8.35 -44.28 9.43
CA LYS A 283 -8.17 -43.89 10.82
C LYS A 283 -7.21 -42.70 10.88
N GLN A 284 -7.45 -41.83 11.86
CA GLN A 284 -6.62 -40.67 12.16
C GLN A 284 -6.48 -40.47 13.66
N GLY A 285 -5.37 -39.90 14.10
CA GLY A 285 -5.13 -39.62 15.51
C GLY A 285 -3.65 -39.47 15.85
N TYR A 286 -3.37 -39.08 17.08
CA TYR A 286 -2.01 -38.97 17.58
C TYR A 286 -1.44 -40.35 17.94
N LEU A 287 -0.23 -40.63 17.49
CA LEU A 287 0.57 -41.78 17.90
C LEU A 287 1.95 -41.31 18.36
N PHE A 288 2.62 -42.11 19.17
CA PHE A 288 4.05 -41.94 19.43
C PHE A 288 4.84 -42.87 18.52
N LEU A 289 5.70 -42.31 17.67
CA LEU A 289 6.61 -43.06 16.82
C LEU A 289 7.98 -43.23 17.50
N LYS A 290 8.49 -44.46 17.54
CA LYS A 290 9.81 -44.76 18.08
C LYS A 290 10.91 -44.43 17.07
N SER A 291 11.74 -43.46 17.42
CA SER A 291 12.97 -43.09 16.72
C SER A 291 14.17 -43.75 17.39
N LYS A 292 14.97 -44.53 16.64
CA LYS A 292 16.24 -45.08 17.14
C LYS A 292 17.36 -44.06 16.91
N CYS A 293 17.91 -43.50 17.99
CA CYS A 293 19.06 -42.60 17.93
C CYS A 293 20.23 -43.25 18.67
N SER A 294 21.25 -43.72 17.94
CA SER A 294 22.51 -44.37 18.38
C SER A 294 22.47 -45.25 19.66
N LEU A 295 22.28 -44.66 20.84
CA LEU A 295 22.30 -45.31 22.17
C LEU A 295 20.99 -45.19 22.98
N ILE A 296 20.00 -44.37 22.54
CA ILE A 296 18.75 -44.13 23.26
C ILE A 296 17.57 -44.15 22.28
N SER A 297 16.49 -44.84 22.65
CA SER A 297 15.23 -44.78 21.90
C SER A 297 14.42 -43.55 22.32
N ARG A 298 13.99 -42.75 21.35
CA ARG A 298 13.12 -41.59 21.53
C ARG A 298 11.72 -41.89 20.99
N TRP A 299 10.70 -41.28 21.58
CA TRP A 299 9.31 -41.42 21.15
C TRP A 299 8.75 -40.04 20.84
N ASP A 300 8.36 -39.81 19.60
CA ASP A 300 7.89 -38.52 19.11
C ASP A 300 6.38 -38.61 18.85
N GLN A 301 5.61 -37.75 19.52
CA GLN A 301 4.17 -37.64 19.28
C GLN A 301 3.93 -36.88 17.98
N MET A 302 3.25 -37.52 17.05
CA MET A 302 2.90 -36.95 15.75
C MET A 302 1.46 -37.32 15.42
N TYR A 303 0.81 -36.54 14.57
CA TYR A 303 -0.51 -36.88 14.05
C TYR A 303 -0.34 -37.81 12.85
N PHE A 304 -1.11 -38.89 12.81
CA PHE A 304 -1.09 -39.86 11.71
C PHE A 304 -2.50 -40.04 11.16
N HIS A 305 -2.59 -40.26 9.85
CA HIS A 305 -3.84 -40.64 9.20
C HIS A 305 -3.55 -41.50 7.97
N THR A 306 -4.53 -42.33 7.59
CA THR A 306 -4.42 -43.13 6.36
C THR A 306 -5.08 -42.39 5.19
N GLU A 307 -4.36 -42.18 4.10
CA GLU A 307 -4.82 -41.44 2.93
C GLU A 307 -4.31 -42.08 1.64
N ASN A 308 -5.21 -42.40 0.70
CA ASN A 308 -4.85 -42.92 -0.63
C ASN A 308 -3.87 -44.10 -0.61
N GLY A 309 -4.04 -45.04 0.33
CA GLY A 309 -3.13 -46.19 0.45
C GLY A 309 -1.78 -45.86 1.10
N ASN A 310 -1.62 -44.68 1.70
CA ASN A 310 -0.43 -44.28 2.45
C ASN A 310 -0.74 -44.08 3.92
N LEU A 311 0.28 -44.29 4.77
CA LEU A 311 0.28 -43.77 6.12
C LEU A 311 0.95 -42.40 6.11
N MET A 312 0.18 -41.36 6.41
CA MET A 312 0.63 -39.98 6.49
C MET A 312 1.06 -39.64 7.92
N CYS A 313 1.97 -38.67 8.06
CA CYS A 313 2.36 -38.12 9.35
C CYS A 313 2.51 -36.60 9.30
N GLN A 314 2.17 -35.92 10.39
CA GLN A 314 2.29 -34.47 10.54
C GLN A 314 2.80 -34.14 11.95
N GLY A 315 3.88 -33.35 12.01
CA GLY A 315 4.39 -32.79 13.25
C GLY A 315 3.54 -31.62 13.73
N LYS A 316 3.76 -31.21 14.98
CA LYS A 316 3.01 -30.11 15.62
C LYS A 316 3.10 -28.78 14.85
N ASP A 317 4.28 -28.50 14.30
CA ASP A 317 4.59 -27.22 13.64
C ASP A 317 4.56 -27.36 12.09
N ASP A 318 4.19 -28.54 11.58
CA ASP A 318 4.12 -28.78 10.15
C ASP A 318 2.81 -28.22 9.59
N ILE A 319 2.90 -27.42 8.52
CA ILE A 319 1.73 -26.85 7.83
C ILE A 319 0.96 -27.93 7.05
N ALA A 320 1.64 -29.00 6.63
CA ALA A 320 1.06 -30.09 5.85
C ALA A 320 1.62 -31.46 6.26
N SER A 321 0.80 -32.50 6.04
CA SER A 321 1.19 -33.89 6.24
C SER A 321 2.13 -34.40 5.16
N ARG A 322 3.00 -35.35 5.52
CA ARG A 322 3.91 -36.06 4.60
C ARG A 322 3.65 -37.56 4.62
N VAL A 323 3.90 -38.23 3.49
CA VAL A 323 3.86 -39.69 3.40
C VAL A 323 4.99 -40.27 4.25
N LEU A 324 4.66 -41.13 5.23
CA LEU A 324 5.65 -41.90 5.99
C LEU A 324 6.05 -43.17 5.22
N PHE A 325 5.07 -43.95 4.77
CA PHE A 325 5.25 -45.09 3.87
C PHE A 325 3.92 -45.49 3.20
N GLU A 326 4.03 -46.18 2.07
CA GLU A 326 2.90 -46.77 1.36
C GLU A 326 2.44 -48.06 2.06
N LEU A 327 1.12 -48.23 2.15
CA LEU A 327 0.44 -49.39 2.68
C LEU A 327 0.18 -50.38 1.53
N ASP A 328 1.25 -50.95 1.01
CA ASP A 328 1.19 -51.97 -0.03
C ASP A 328 0.87 -53.37 0.55
N ARG A 329 0.72 -54.38 -0.31
CA ARG A 329 0.40 -55.76 0.10
C ARG A 329 1.49 -56.45 0.92
N THR A 330 2.69 -55.88 0.98
CA THR A 330 3.82 -56.38 1.77
C THR A 330 3.80 -55.84 3.20
N VAL A 331 3.01 -54.80 3.47
CA VAL A 331 2.89 -54.23 4.81
C VAL A 331 2.09 -55.14 5.74
N ARG A 332 2.63 -55.35 6.94
CA ARG A 332 1.97 -56.10 8.03
C ARG A 332 2.11 -55.34 9.34
N ALA A 333 0.99 -55.05 9.99
CA ALA A 333 0.93 -54.53 11.35
C ALA A 333 0.59 -55.65 12.34
N ARG A 334 1.22 -55.63 13.51
CA ARG A 334 0.95 -56.55 14.63
C ARG A 334 1.37 -55.92 15.96
N GLU A 335 0.91 -56.49 17.06
CA GLU A 335 1.31 -56.04 18.40
C GLU A 335 2.82 -56.20 18.63
N ALA A 336 3.42 -55.23 19.31
CA ALA A 336 4.85 -55.19 19.62
C ALA A 336 5.10 -55.71 21.05
N VAL A 337 4.98 -57.02 21.22
CA VAL A 337 5.08 -57.71 22.54
C VAL A 337 6.44 -57.53 23.23
N ASN A 338 7.50 -57.19 22.46
CA ASN A 338 8.86 -57.04 22.98
C ASN A 338 9.22 -55.60 23.41
N GLU A 339 8.28 -54.66 23.32
CA GLU A 339 8.48 -53.28 23.74
C GLU A 339 8.07 -53.09 25.21
N ASP A 340 8.85 -52.32 25.98
CA ASP A 340 8.60 -52.05 27.41
C ASP A 340 7.40 -51.09 27.64
N ARG A 341 6.86 -50.51 26.56
CA ARG A 341 5.73 -49.59 26.61
C ARG A 341 4.41 -50.29 26.28
N ARG A 342 3.34 -49.92 27.00
CA ARG A 342 1.98 -50.43 26.77
C ARG A 342 1.45 -49.99 25.41
N ASN A 343 0.56 -50.81 24.83
CA ASN A 343 -0.21 -50.52 23.62
C ASN A 343 0.69 -50.14 22.43
N CYS A 344 1.81 -50.84 22.31
CA CYS A 344 2.73 -50.71 21.18
C CYS A 344 2.38 -51.69 20.07
N PHE A 345 2.49 -51.24 18.83
CA PHE A 345 2.40 -52.07 17.65
C PHE A 345 3.55 -51.79 16.71
N ILE A 346 3.88 -52.78 15.89
CA ILE A 346 4.96 -52.73 14.92
C ILE A 346 4.42 -52.95 13.52
N VAL A 347 4.85 -52.09 12.60
CA VAL A 347 4.55 -52.18 11.17
C VAL A 347 5.82 -52.61 10.45
N LEU A 348 5.75 -53.75 9.77
CA LEU A 348 6.82 -54.32 8.97
C LEU A 348 6.58 -53.95 7.51
N LEU A 349 7.59 -53.38 6.85
CA LEU A 349 7.56 -53.07 5.43
C LEU A 349 8.40 -54.09 4.66
N GLY A 350 7.86 -54.62 3.56
CA GLY A 350 8.54 -55.60 2.72
C GLY A 350 8.63 -57.00 3.34
N ASN A 351 8.91 -57.99 2.50
CA ASN A 351 8.97 -59.40 2.92
C ASN A 351 10.25 -59.75 3.72
N ASP A 352 11.27 -58.89 3.72
CA ASP A 352 12.54 -59.13 4.40
C ASP A 352 12.57 -58.62 5.84
N GLY A 353 11.54 -57.89 6.28
CA GLY A 353 11.38 -57.41 7.65
C GLY A 353 12.46 -56.41 8.11
N LYS A 354 13.30 -55.89 7.20
CA LYS A 354 14.43 -55.02 7.56
C LYS A 354 14.00 -53.59 7.89
N ARG A 355 12.89 -53.12 7.31
CA ARG A 355 12.30 -51.81 7.61
C ARG A 355 11.08 -52.01 8.50
N GLN A 356 11.14 -51.43 9.70
CA GLN A 356 10.07 -51.54 10.68
C GLN A 356 9.85 -50.21 11.39
N PHE A 357 8.59 -49.91 11.68
CA PHE A 357 8.18 -48.74 12.45
C PHE A 357 7.44 -49.22 13.69
N VAL A 358 7.80 -48.68 14.85
CA VAL A 358 7.15 -49.02 16.12
C VAL A 358 6.37 -47.81 16.59
N PHE A 359 5.07 -48.02 16.83
CA PHE A 359 4.14 -47.00 17.27
C PHE A 359 3.59 -47.36 18.64
N GLN A 360 3.09 -46.35 19.35
CA GLN A 360 2.40 -46.50 20.62
C GLN A 360 1.10 -45.68 20.60
N THR A 361 0.01 -46.29 21.09
CA THR A 361 -1.29 -45.67 21.34
C THR A 361 -1.52 -45.49 22.84
N LEU A 362 -2.60 -44.80 23.23
CA LEU A 362 -2.95 -44.62 24.64
C LEU A 362 -3.83 -45.75 25.18
N SER A 363 -4.61 -46.41 24.31
CA SER A 363 -5.47 -47.54 24.69
C SER A 363 -5.24 -48.81 23.87
N GLU A 364 -5.61 -49.96 24.43
CA GLU A 364 -5.58 -51.25 23.73
C GLU A 364 -6.55 -51.25 22.54
N LYS A 365 -7.73 -50.64 22.72
CA LYS A 365 -8.71 -50.43 21.64
C LYS A 365 -8.09 -49.72 20.45
N GLU A 366 -7.45 -48.58 20.67
CA GLU A 366 -6.77 -47.84 19.59
C GLU A 366 -5.66 -48.66 18.94
N CYS A 367 -4.88 -49.41 19.72
CA CYS A 367 -3.82 -50.28 19.20
C CYS A 367 -4.39 -51.30 18.21
N LYS A 368 -5.45 -52.01 18.58
CA LYS A 368 -6.14 -52.99 17.73
C LYS A 368 -6.75 -52.35 16.49
N GLU A 369 -7.36 -51.17 16.63
CA GLU A 369 -7.96 -50.43 15.50
C GLU A 369 -6.90 -50.00 14.50
N TRP A 370 -5.78 -49.44 14.95
CA TRP A 370 -4.67 -49.06 14.08
C TRP A 370 -4.06 -50.26 13.36
N ILE A 371 -3.85 -51.39 14.05
CA ILE A 371 -3.37 -52.63 13.42
C ILE A 371 -4.34 -53.11 12.34
N SER A 372 -5.64 -53.13 12.65
CA SER A 372 -6.68 -53.57 11.71
C SER A 372 -6.74 -52.69 10.47
N VAL A 373 -6.82 -51.36 10.65
CA VAL A 373 -6.88 -50.39 9.55
C VAL A 373 -5.66 -50.52 8.63
N ILE A 374 -4.45 -50.58 9.20
CA ILE A 374 -3.21 -50.71 8.42
C ILE A 374 -3.22 -51.99 7.58
N ASN A 375 -3.61 -53.12 8.16
CA ASN A 375 -3.70 -54.40 7.46
C ASN A 375 -4.83 -54.41 6.40
N ASN A 376 -5.96 -53.76 6.66
CA ASN A 376 -7.08 -53.65 5.73
C ASN A 376 -6.72 -52.82 4.50
N VAL A 377 -6.02 -51.69 4.68
CA VAL A 377 -5.55 -50.87 3.57
C VAL A 377 -4.46 -51.60 2.78
N ALA A 378 -3.50 -52.22 3.46
CA ALA A 378 -2.44 -53.02 2.85
C ALA A 378 -2.98 -54.19 1.99
N SER A 379 -4.00 -54.90 2.48
CA SER A 379 -4.59 -56.03 1.78
C SER A 379 -5.46 -55.65 0.58
N ALA A 380 -6.10 -54.47 0.61
CA ALA A 380 -6.88 -53.97 -0.52
C ALA A 380 -5.97 -53.69 -1.75
N GLY A 381 -4.77 -53.15 -1.53
CA GLY A 381 -3.84 -52.73 -2.60
C GLY A 381 -4.41 -51.62 -3.50
N LEU A 382 -3.56 -50.99 -4.32
CA LEU A 382 -3.91 -49.92 -5.29
C LEU A 382 -4.93 -50.32 -6.39
N GLY A 383 -5.63 -51.45 -6.26
CA GLY A 383 -6.55 -52.00 -7.27
C GLY A 383 -8.05 -51.88 -6.97
N ALA A 384 -8.44 -51.34 -5.81
CA ALA A 384 -9.85 -51.09 -5.51
C ALA A 384 -10.17 -49.60 -5.69
N SER A 385 -10.35 -49.18 -6.95
CA SER A 385 -11.26 -48.07 -7.25
C SER A 385 -12.59 -48.37 -6.57
N CYS A 386 -13.17 -47.35 -5.93
CA CYS A 386 -14.44 -47.35 -5.22
C CYS A 386 -15.48 -48.31 -5.82
N ALA A 387 -15.55 -49.54 -5.32
CA ALA A 387 -16.67 -50.42 -5.55
C ALA A 387 -17.64 -50.21 -4.38
N ALA A 388 -18.77 -49.60 -4.73
CA ALA A 388 -19.96 -49.37 -3.92
C ALA A 388 -20.12 -50.34 -2.75
N VAL A 389 -20.03 -49.81 -1.53
CA VAL A 389 -20.67 -50.43 -0.38
C VAL A 389 -22.11 -49.94 -0.41
N ASN A 390 -23.03 -50.85 -0.78
CA ASN A 390 -24.46 -50.65 -0.65
C ASN A 390 -24.79 -50.37 0.82
N ASP A 391 -25.21 -49.14 1.10
CA ASP A 391 -25.79 -48.77 2.38
C ASP A 391 -27.29 -49.07 2.32
N LEU A 392 -27.72 -50.10 3.03
CA LEU A 392 -29.13 -50.40 3.29
C LEU A 392 -29.48 -49.87 4.67
N SER A 393 -29.88 -48.60 4.73
CA SER A 393 -30.71 -48.08 5.82
C SER A 393 -31.58 -46.93 5.32
N GLU A 394 -32.88 -47.06 5.60
CA GLU A 394 -33.97 -46.14 5.24
C GLU A 394 -33.82 -44.72 5.86
N PRO A 395 -34.55 -43.71 5.33
CA PRO A 395 -34.18 -42.31 5.46
C PRO A 395 -34.76 -41.64 6.72
N VAL A 396 -34.00 -40.68 7.27
CA VAL A 396 -34.46 -39.67 8.24
C VAL A 396 -34.50 -38.32 7.49
N PRO A 397 -35.58 -37.50 7.63
CA PRO A 397 -35.87 -36.42 6.69
C PRO A 397 -34.92 -35.22 6.76
N GLU A 398 -34.71 -34.63 5.58
CA GLU A 398 -33.86 -33.50 5.24
C GLU A 398 -34.05 -32.23 6.10
N ILE A 399 -32.93 -31.64 6.53
CA ILE A 399 -32.79 -30.18 6.65
C ILE A 399 -31.81 -29.74 5.55
N LYS A 400 -32.30 -28.88 4.65
CA LYS A 400 -31.62 -28.42 3.44
C LYS A 400 -30.45 -27.49 3.75
N CYS A 401 -29.24 -27.91 3.40
CA CYS A 401 -28.19 -27.00 2.91
C CYS A 401 -27.90 -27.38 1.45
N ARG A 402 -28.15 -26.46 0.53
CA ARG A 402 -27.90 -26.63 -0.91
C ARG A 402 -26.41 -26.45 -1.18
N ASP A 403 -25.68 -27.55 -1.29
CA ASP A 403 -24.39 -27.58 -1.98
C ASP A 403 -24.63 -27.93 -3.46
N LEU A 404 -24.28 -27.00 -4.34
CA LEU A 404 -24.29 -27.19 -5.79
C LEU A 404 -22.86 -27.42 -6.28
N SER A 405 -22.39 -28.65 -6.18
CA SER A 405 -21.23 -29.11 -6.95
C SER A 405 -21.56 -30.41 -7.69
N LYS A 406 -22.27 -30.27 -8.83
CA LYS A 406 -22.29 -31.33 -9.84
C LYS A 406 -21.08 -31.14 -10.77
N SER A 407 -20.17 -32.09 -10.65
CA SER A 407 -19.08 -32.40 -11.57
C SER A 407 -19.55 -32.44 -13.03
N VAL A 408 -18.87 -31.68 -13.88
CA VAL A 408 -18.74 -31.98 -15.30
C VAL A 408 -17.29 -32.38 -15.51
N GLU A 409 -17.05 -33.65 -15.82
CA GLU A 409 -15.77 -34.14 -16.33
C GLU A 409 -15.44 -33.43 -17.65
N VAL A 410 -14.29 -32.76 -17.72
CA VAL A 410 -13.66 -32.37 -18.98
C VAL A 410 -12.18 -32.75 -18.89
N ASP A 411 -11.81 -33.63 -19.82
CA ASP A 411 -10.50 -34.22 -20.06
C ASP A 411 -9.51 -33.18 -20.63
N VAL A 412 -8.78 -32.48 -19.75
CA VAL A 412 -7.58 -31.68 -20.09
C VAL A 412 -6.62 -31.68 -18.89
N LEU A 413 -5.95 -32.79 -18.61
CA LEU A 413 -4.90 -32.87 -17.58
C LEU A 413 -3.63 -33.46 -18.17
N SER A 414 -2.84 -32.65 -18.87
CA SER A 414 -1.42 -32.98 -19.14
C SER A 414 -0.55 -31.82 -19.62
N ALA A 415 -1.11 -30.64 -19.94
CA ALA A 415 -0.30 -29.51 -20.41
C ALA A 415 0.38 -28.77 -19.25
N PRO A 416 1.71 -28.53 -19.30
CA PRO A 416 2.41 -27.73 -18.30
C PRO A 416 1.91 -26.28 -18.32
N ILE A 417 1.68 -25.70 -17.13
CA ILE A 417 1.30 -24.30 -16.97
C ILE A 417 2.56 -23.47 -16.77
N GLN A 418 2.72 -22.42 -17.57
CA GLN A 418 3.84 -21.49 -17.49
C GLN A 418 3.41 -20.24 -16.71
N PHE A 419 4.07 -19.99 -15.58
CA PHE A 419 3.79 -18.85 -14.70
C PHE A 419 4.75 -17.68 -14.90
N ASP A 420 5.92 -17.93 -15.50
CA ASP A 420 6.89 -16.91 -15.85
C ASP A 420 6.84 -16.60 -17.34
N MET A 421 6.74 -15.31 -17.70
CA MET A 421 6.71 -14.88 -19.10
C MET A 421 8.11 -14.87 -19.76
N PHE A 422 9.16 -15.30 -19.05
CA PHE A 422 10.52 -15.42 -19.59
C PHE A 422 10.63 -16.68 -20.45
N GLY A 423 10.73 -16.53 -21.77
CA GLY A 423 11.06 -17.66 -22.66
C GLY A 423 10.38 -17.70 -24.04
N LEU A 424 9.71 -16.64 -24.49
CA LEU A 424 9.15 -16.57 -25.86
C LEU A 424 9.78 -15.43 -26.67
N SER A 425 11.11 -15.42 -26.78
CA SER A 425 11.84 -14.75 -27.86
C SER A 425 13.26 -15.33 -28.02
N ASP A 426 13.36 -16.63 -28.28
CA ASP A 426 14.50 -17.20 -29.03
C ASP A 426 14.14 -17.31 -30.52
N THR A 427 13.58 -16.22 -31.06
CA THR A 427 13.50 -16.01 -32.51
C THR A 427 14.22 -14.71 -32.83
N ASP A 428 15.53 -14.85 -33.04
CA ASP A 428 16.42 -13.97 -33.79
C ASP A 428 16.04 -12.48 -33.86
N THR A 429 16.47 -11.71 -32.87
CA THR A 429 17.01 -10.36 -33.12
C THR A 429 18.08 -10.06 -32.08
N SER A 430 19.28 -10.59 -32.35
CA SER A 430 20.51 -10.10 -31.76
C SER A 430 20.64 -8.59 -31.99
N GLU A 431 20.74 -7.79 -30.93
CA GLU A 431 21.82 -6.80 -30.78
C GLU A 431 21.81 -6.20 -29.37
N SER A 432 22.90 -6.51 -28.67
CA SER A 432 23.30 -5.97 -27.38
C SER A 432 23.57 -4.47 -27.46
N PHE A 433 22.88 -3.65 -26.66
CA PHE A 433 23.26 -2.25 -26.46
C PHE A 433 24.37 -2.14 -25.40
N THR A 434 25.61 -2.14 -25.87
CA THR A 434 26.75 -1.54 -25.15
C THR A 434 26.80 -0.03 -25.39
N VAL A 435 27.08 0.69 -24.31
CA VAL A 435 27.29 2.14 -24.24
C VAL A 435 28.41 2.63 -25.17
N ASN A 436 28.08 3.48 -26.15
CA ASN A 436 28.85 4.69 -26.46
C ASN A 436 28.17 5.54 -27.55
N GLY A 437 28.23 6.87 -27.36
CA GLY A 437 27.50 7.82 -28.17
C GLY A 437 27.98 7.97 -29.62
N LYS A 438 27.03 8.18 -30.52
CA LYS A 438 26.97 9.26 -31.52
C LYS A 438 25.70 9.11 -32.35
N SER A 439 25.15 10.25 -32.72
CA SER A 439 23.93 10.47 -33.51
C SER A 439 23.85 9.65 -34.81
N SER A 440 22.74 8.95 -35.01
CA SER A 440 22.24 8.60 -36.35
C SER A 440 20.71 8.52 -36.32
N LYS A 441 20.08 9.18 -37.30
CA LYS A 441 18.64 9.23 -37.56
C LYS A 441 18.06 7.82 -37.66
N GLN A 442 16.94 7.57 -36.99
CA GLN A 442 16.15 6.35 -37.12
C GLN A 442 14.80 6.73 -37.73
N GLU A 443 14.49 6.15 -38.87
CA GLU A 443 13.22 6.30 -39.58
C GLU A 443 12.07 5.87 -38.67
N SER A 444 11.13 6.78 -38.43
CA SER A 444 9.94 6.56 -37.61
C SER A 444 8.94 5.70 -38.38
N ILE A 445 8.84 4.41 -38.02
CA ILE A 445 7.62 3.65 -38.29
C ILE A 445 6.52 4.35 -37.50
N ASP A 446 5.50 4.88 -38.17
CA ASP A 446 4.35 5.51 -37.50
C ASP A 446 3.60 4.42 -36.72
N VAL A 447 3.83 4.36 -35.41
CA VAL A 447 3.15 3.43 -34.51
C VAL A 447 1.85 4.09 -34.05
N GLU A 448 0.75 3.69 -34.67
CA GLU A 448 -0.58 4.16 -34.25
C GLU A 448 -1.19 3.18 -33.23
N ILE A 449 -1.63 3.70 -32.09
CA ILE A 449 -2.07 2.90 -30.94
C ILE A 449 -3.60 2.91 -30.88
N PHE A 450 -4.19 1.72 -30.75
CA PHE A 450 -5.62 1.54 -30.54
C PHE A 450 -6.00 1.77 -29.07
N ALA A 451 -5.33 1.06 -28.16
CA ALA A 451 -5.58 1.13 -26.72
C ALA A 451 -4.36 0.64 -25.91
N ARG A 452 -4.30 1.03 -24.64
CA ARG A 452 -3.30 0.57 -23.67
C ARG A 452 -3.99 0.21 -22.36
N PHE A 453 -3.60 -0.89 -21.75
CA PHE A 453 -4.15 -1.38 -20.49
C PHE A 453 -3.03 -1.83 -19.56
N SER A 454 -3.25 -1.66 -18.25
CA SER A 454 -2.40 -2.25 -17.23
C SER A 454 -3.02 -3.56 -16.77
N VAL A 455 -2.28 -4.67 -16.87
CA VAL A 455 -2.79 -6.00 -16.55
C VAL A 455 -1.73 -6.83 -15.84
N LYS A 456 -2.14 -7.84 -15.08
CA LYS A 456 -1.29 -8.87 -14.49
C LYS A 456 -1.37 -10.15 -15.31
N PHE A 457 -0.21 -10.72 -15.62
CA PHE A 457 -0.12 -12.05 -16.20
C PHE A 457 -0.21 -13.11 -15.10
N LEU A 458 -1.25 -13.95 -15.15
CA LEU A 458 -1.49 -15.01 -14.17
C LEU A 458 -0.88 -16.34 -14.61
N GLY A 459 -0.78 -16.59 -15.90
CA GLY A 459 -0.13 -17.76 -16.46
C GLY A 459 -0.61 -18.07 -17.87
N SER A 460 0.05 -19.02 -18.52
CA SER A 460 -0.34 -19.54 -19.82
C SER A 460 -0.36 -21.06 -19.85
N ILE A 461 -1.33 -21.60 -20.60
CA ILE A 461 -1.49 -23.03 -20.78
C ILE A 461 -1.77 -23.35 -22.25
N VAL A 462 -1.18 -24.43 -22.76
CA VAL A 462 -1.47 -24.93 -24.11
C VAL A 462 -2.85 -25.59 -24.11
N VAL A 463 -3.70 -25.20 -25.05
CA VAL A 463 -5.07 -25.70 -25.20
C VAL A 463 -5.27 -26.41 -26.53
N GLY A 464 -6.14 -27.42 -26.56
CA GLY A 464 -6.34 -28.29 -27.73
C GLY A 464 -7.19 -27.71 -28.86
N SER A 465 -7.83 -26.53 -28.69
CA SER A 465 -8.69 -25.92 -29.72
C SER A 465 -8.92 -24.42 -29.51
N ASP A 466 -9.30 -23.70 -30.57
CA ASP A 466 -9.55 -22.25 -30.59
C ASP A 466 -10.98 -21.81 -30.29
N ARG A 467 -11.99 -22.71 -30.36
CA ARG A 467 -13.38 -22.29 -30.61
C ARG A 467 -14.42 -22.62 -29.53
N LYS A 468 -14.12 -22.49 -28.23
CA LYS A 468 -15.15 -22.62 -27.18
C LYS A 468 -14.84 -21.76 -25.94
N GLU A 469 -15.83 -21.01 -25.46
CA GLU A 469 -15.84 -20.35 -24.13
C GLU A 469 -15.41 -21.31 -23.02
N LYS A 470 -15.88 -22.57 -23.09
CA LYS A 470 -15.50 -23.63 -22.14
C LYS A 470 -14.00 -23.88 -22.04
N VAL A 471 -13.23 -23.72 -23.14
CA VAL A 471 -11.78 -23.94 -23.15
C VAL A 471 -11.06 -22.79 -22.43
N ALA A 472 -11.48 -21.56 -22.67
CA ALA A 472 -10.93 -20.39 -21.99
C ALA A 472 -11.28 -20.39 -20.50
N VAL A 473 -12.53 -20.71 -20.14
CA VAL A 473 -12.98 -20.82 -18.75
C VAL A 473 -12.24 -21.94 -18.01
N GLU A 474 -12.05 -23.10 -18.65
CA GLU A 474 -11.28 -24.19 -18.06
C GLU A 474 -9.80 -23.83 -17.91
N ALA A 475 -9.20 -23.11 -18.87
CA ALA A 475 -7.84 -22.61 -18.76
C ALA A 475 -7.68 -21.63 -17.59
N ILE A 476 -8.62 -20.70 -17.41
CA ILE A 476 -8.66 -19.80 -16.25
C ILE A 476 -8.72 -20.63 -14.95
N ARG A 477 -9.63 -21.60 -14.88
CA ARG A 477 -9.79 -22.46 -13.70
C ARG A 477 -8.51 -23.22 -13.36
N GLN A 478 -7.83 -23.78 -14.36
CA GLN A 478 -6.59 -24.53 -14.17
C GLN A 478 -5.43 -23.64 -13.74
N VAL A 479 -5.25 -22.48 -14.38
CA VAL A 479 -4.21 -21.51 -13.99
C VAL A 479 -4.44 -21.05 -12.55
N THR A 480 -5.65 -20.63 -12.20
CA THR A 480 -5.98 -20.16 -10.83
C THR A 480 -5.82 -21.27 -9.79
N ARG A 481 -6.29 -22.49 -10.09
CA ARG A 481 -6.12 -23.64 -9.18
C ARG A 481 -4.66 -23.99 -8.97
N ALA A 482 -3.85 -23.99 -10.03
CA ALA A 482 -2.43 -24.30 -9.93
C ALA A 482 -1.68 -23.20 -9.15
N ARG A 483 -2.03 -21.92 -9.34
CA ARG A 483 -1.50 -20.83 -8.51
C ARG A 483 -1.82 -21.02 -7.02
N MET A 484 -3.05 -21.43 -6.70
CA MET A 484 -3.45 -21.75 -5.32
C MET A 484 -2.70 -22.96 -4.76
N GLN A 485 -2.66 -24.07 -5.51
CA GLN A 485 -2.07 -25.33 -5.07
C GLN A 485 -0.55 -25.23 -4.84
N TYR A 486 0.16 -24.48 -5.67
CA TYR A 486 1.61 -24.31 -5.58
C TYR A 486 2.03 -23.00 -4.88
N ASN A 487 1.08 -22.29 -4.27
CA ASN A 487 1.30 -21.02 -3.57
C ASN A 487 2.10 -20.00 -4.41
N ILE A 488 1.72 -19.85 -5.68
CA ILE A 488 2.36 -18.93 -6.63
C ILE A 488 1.75 -17.55 -6.43
N ILE A 489 2.34 -16.79 -5.51
CA ILE A 489 1.83 -15.49 -5.06
C ILE A 489 2.17 -14.38 -6.06
N ARG A 490 3.33 -14.43 -6.71
CA ARG A 490 3.76 -13.38 -7.65
C ARG A 490 3.03 -13.51 -8.99
N ALA A 491 2.22 -12.52 -9.35
CA ALA A 491 1.76 -12.29 -10.72
C ALA A 491 2.66 -11.23 -11.36
N VAL A 492 2.87 -11.27 -12.67
CA VAL A 492 3.77 -10.32 -13.35
C VAL A 492 2.94 -9.15 -13.86
N ASP A 493 3.21 -7.94 -13.36
CA ASP A 493 2.60 -6.71 -13.86
C ASP A 493 3.13 -6.41 -15.27
N ILE A 494 2.21 -6.23 -16.22
CA ILE A 494 2.52 -6.05 -17.64
C ILE A 494 1.63 -4.99 -18.29
N GLY A 495 2.19 -4.25 -19.23
CA GLY A 495 1.42 -3.36 -20.11
C GLY A 495 0.86 -4.14 -21.31
N LEU A 496 -0.45 -4.12 -21.54
CA LEU A 496 -1.08 -4.67 -22.74
C LEU A 496 -1.40 -3.54 -23.70
N ILE A 497 -0.76 -3.53 -24.87
CA ILE A 497 -0.96 -2.51 -25.91
C ILE A 497 -1.53 -3.16 -27.16
N ILE A 498 -2.59 -2.55 -27.70
CA ILE A 498 -3.17 -2.90 -29.00
C ILE A 498 -2.78 -1.82 -30.00
N LEU A 499 -2.11 -2.21 -31.08
CA LEU A 499 -1.65 -1.33 -32.15
C LEU A 499 -2.57 -1.42 -33.37
N LYS A 500 -2.77 -0.29 -34.06
CA LYS A 500 -3.45 -0.21 -35.36
C LYS A 500 -2.51 -0.49 -36.52
N ALA A 501 -1.30 0.06 -36.46
CA ALA A 501 -0.30 -0.03 -37.53
C ALA A 501 1.11 -0.21 -36.92
N PRO A 502 1.77 -1.37 -37.11
CA PRO A 502 1.19 -2.64 -37.58
C PRO A 502 0.12 -3.20 -36.61
N PRO A 503 -0.87 -3.98 -37.07
CA PRO A 503 -1.94 -4.51 -36.23
C PRO A 503 -1.46 -5.65 -35.33
N GLU A 504 -1.02 -5.28 -34.12
CA GLU A 504 -0.36 -6.17 -33.16
C GLU A 504 -0.91 -5.97 -31.75
N LEU A 505 -0.93 -7.05 -30.97
CA LEU A 505 -1.08 -7.04 -29.52
C LEU A 505 0.30 -7.26 -28.89
N ARG A 506 0.74 -6.31 -28.06
CA ARG A 506 2.03 -6.36 -27.37
C ARG A 506 1.83 -6.45 -25.87
N LEU A 507 2.58 -7.35 -25.23
CA LEU A 507 2.72 -7.42 -23.78
C LEU A 507 4.09 -6.85 -23.43
N LEU A 508 4.15 -5.84 -22.57
CA LEU A 508 5.37 -5.15 -22.16
C LEU A 508 5.55 -5.26 -20.64
N ASP A 509 6.76 -5.01 -20.16
CA ASP A 509 7.02 -4.83 -18.74
C ASP A 509 6.22 -3.64 -18.16
N GLN A 510 6.09 -3.59 -16.83
CA GLN A 510 5.32 -2.55 -16.11
C GLN A 510 5.73 -1.11 -16.50
N ASP A 511 7.02 -0.89 -16.73
CA ASP A 511 7.58 0.42 -17.14
C ASP A 511 7.50 0.67 -18.66
N TYR A 512 6.86 -0.22 -19.43
CA TYR A 512 6.85 -0.23 -20.89
C TYR A 512 8.24 -0.24 -21.54
N SER A 513 9.26 -0.65 -20.80
CA SER A 513 10.67 -0.56 -21.18
C SER A 513 11.15 -1.75 -22.01
N ALA A 514 10.53 -2.93 -21.82
CA ALA A 514 10.86 -4.15 -22.54
C ALA A 514 9.60 -4.84 -23.07
N ILE A 515 9.63 -5.27 -24.33
CA ILE A 515 8.58 -6.10 -24.94
C ILE A 515 8.78 -7.54 -24.48
N LYS A 516 7.74 -8.15 -23.92
CA LYS A 516 7.75 -9.52 -23.39
C LYS A 516 7.11 -10.51 -24.35
N ALA A 517 6.10 -10.09 -25.11
CA ALA A 517 5.51 -10.86 -26.19
C ALA A 517 4.88 -9.95 -27.25
N VAL A 518 4.90 -10.38 -28.51
CA VAL A 518 4.23 -9.71 -29.63
C VAL A 518 3.41 -10.74 -30.38
N TYR A 519 2.13 -10.44 -30.57
CA TYR A 519 1.21 -11.26 -31.34
C TYR A 519 0.59 -10.41 -32.44
N ARG A 520 0.52 -10.92 -33.67
CA ARG A 520 -0.27 -10.27 -34.71
C ARG A 520 -1.74 -10.39 -34.31
N LEU A 521 -2.53 -9.35 -34.49
CA LEU A 521 -3.96 -9.40 -34.14
C LEU A 521 -4.68 -10.56 -34.86
N GLU A 522 -4.26 -10.90 -36.08
CA GLU A 522 -4.79 -12.07 -36.81
C GLU A 522 -4.57 -13.44 -36.16
N ASP A 523 -3.59 -13.55 -35.26
CA ASP A 523 -3.27 -14.79 -34.54
C ASP A 523 -4.08 -14.90 -33.24
N VAL A 524 -4.80 -13.85 -32.83
CA VAL A 524 -5.76 -13.90 -31.72
C VAL A 524 -6.99 -14.69 -32.15
N ALA A 525 -7.11 -15.90 -31.62
CA ALA A 525 -8.13 -16.85 -32.05
C ALA A 525 -9.45 -16.68 -31.27
N TYR A 526 -9.37 -16.34 -29.98
CA TYR A 526 -10.53 -16.16 -29.11
C TYR A 526 -10.15 -15.32 -27.88
N TRP A 527 -11.13 -14.63 -27.29
CA TRP A 527 -10.97 -13.92 -26.03
C TRP A 527 -12.29 -13.93 -25.27
N THR A 528 -12.23 -13.93 -23.93
CA THR A 528 -13.41 -13.87 -23.07
C THR A 528 -13.07 -13.28 -21.71
N ALA A 529 -14.03 -12.56 -21.13
CA ALA A 529 -14.00 -12.18 -19.72
C ALA A 529 -14.49 -13.33 -18.84
N HIS A 530 -14.09 -13.34 -17.56
CA HIS A 530 -14.53 -14.33 -16.58
C HIS A 530 -15.86 -13.91 -15.95
N GLN A 531 -16.87 -14.78 -16.01
CA GLN A 531 -18.25 -14.45 -15.60
C GLN A 531 -18.40 -14.03 -14.13
N ASN A 532 -17.53 -14.52 -13.24
CA ASN A 532 -17.59 -14.24 -11.80
C ASN A 532 -16.46 -13.33 -11.31
N ASN A 533 -15.61 -12.83 -12.22
CA ASN A 533 -14.51 -11.92 -11.86
C ASN A 533 -14.36 -10.87 -12.97
N GLU A 534 -14.84 -9.66 -12.68
CA GLU A 534 -14.89 -8.53 -13.61
C GLU A 534 -13.51 -8.02 -14.05
N ARG A 535 -12.42 -8.48 -13.43
CA ARG A 535 -11.04 -8.13 -13.80
C ARG A 535 -10.35 -9.23 -14.58
N MET A 536 -10.79 -10.47 -14.50
CA MET A 536 -10.09 -11.61 -15.11
C MET A 536 -10.58 -11.88 -16.53
N PHE A 537 -9.64 -12.10 -17.45
CA PHE A 537 -9.93 -12.46 -18.83
C PHE A 537 -8.88 -13.42 -19.39
N ALA A 538 -9.21 -14.04 -20.52
CA ALA A 538 -8.30 -14.92 -21.23
C ALA A 538 -8.24 -14.57 -22.71
N ILE A 539 -7.05 -14.71 -23.29
CA ILE A 539 -6.80 -14.56 -24.73
C ILE A 539 -6.15 -15.83 -25.24
N ILE A 540 -6.76 -16.45 -26.24
CA ILE A 540 -6.22 -17.62 -26.94
C ILE A 540 -5.48 -17.15 -28.19
N ILE A 541 -4.18 -17.43 -28.24
CA ILE A 541 -3.32 -17.13 -29.37
C ILE A 541 -3.04 -18.41 -30.15
N LYS A 542 -3.16 -18.32 -31.47
CA LYS A 542 -2.77 -19.37 -32.41
C LYS A 542 -1.29 -19.25 -32.73
N GLN A 543 -0.52 -20.29 -32.44
CA GLN A 543 0.87 -20.41 -32.88
C GLN A 543 0.94 -21.31 -34.12
N LYS A 544 1.66 -20.86 -35.14
CA LYS A 544 1.95 -21.67 -36.34
C LYS A 544 3.08 -22.63 -35.98
N GLY A 545 2.80 -23.94 -35.99
CA GLY A 545 3.80 -24.96 -35.67
C GLY A 545 5.03 -24.87 -36.59
N GLU A 546 6.21 -24.92 -36.00
CA GLU A 546 7.46 -25.05 -36.75
C GLU A 546 7.57 -26.44 -37.40
N ARG A 547 8.29 -26.50 -38.52
CA ARG A 547 8.37 -27.64 -39.45
C ARG A 547 8.64 -29.00 -38.77
N ALA A 548 7.60 -29.77 -38.45
CA ALA A 548 7.55 -31.25 -38.51
C ALA A 548 6.18 -31.84 -38.15
N GLU A 549 5.32 -31.14 -37.39
CA GLU A 549 3.99 -31.65 -36.98
C GLU A 549 2.88 -30.66 -37.40
N LYS A 550 1.97 -31.11 -38.27
CA LYS A 550 0.94 -30.28 -38.94
C LYS A 550 -0.28 -29.95 -38.05
N LEU A 551 -0.10 -29.60 -36.78
CA LEU A 551 -1.19 -29.05 -35.96
C LEU A 551 -0.82 -27.65 -35.45
N ASN A 552 -1.76 -26.71 -35.57
CA ASN A 552 -1.64 -25.42 -34.90
C ASN A 552 -1.73 -25.67 -33.40
N SER A 553 -0.76 -25.16 -32.63
CA SER A 553 -0.87 -25.10 -31.18
C SER A 553 -1.62 -23.82 -30.78
N PHE A 554 -2.42 -23.92 -29.72
CA PHE A 554 -3.11 -22.78 -29.16
C PHE A 554 -2.63 -22.57 -27.74
N THR A 555 -2.31 -21.32 -27.41
CA THR A 555 -1.87 -20.95 -26.07
C THR A 555 -2.88 -19.98 -25.49
N CYS A 556 -3.47 -20.34 -24.36
CA CYS A 556 -4.36 -19.47 -23.61
C CYS A 556 -3.54 -18.70 -22.57
N HIS A 557 -3.50 -17.38 -22.70
CA HIS A 557 -2.96 -16.49 -21.69
C HIS A 557 -4.09 -16.03 -20.78
N VAL A 558 -3.91 -16.21 -19.47
CA VAL A 558 -4.84 -15.77 -18.43
C VAL A 558 -4.29 -14.50 -17.81
N LEU A 559 -5.09 -13.44 -17.85
CA LEU A 559 -4.72 -12.10 -17.43
C LEU A 559 -5.75 -11.52 -16.48
N GLU A 560 -5.33 -10.55 -15.69
CA GLU A 560 -6.18 -9.82 -14.76
C GLU A 560 -5.96 -8.32 -14.96
N SER A 561 -7.04 -7.56 -15.17
CA SER A 561 -6.97 -6.11 -15.30
C SER A 561 -6.59 -5.47 -13.97
N THR A 562 -5.57 -4.62 -13.99
CA THR A 562 -5.19 -3.76 -12.86
C THR A 562 -5.45 -2.28 -13.13
N GLY A 563 -5.96 -1.97 -14.33
CA GLY A 563 -6.34 -0.62 -14.74
C GLY A 563 -7.74 -0.23 -14.29
N ILE A 564 -8.24 0.88 -14.84
CA ILE A 564 -9.61 1.35 -14.60
C ILE A 564 -10.60 0.41 -15.30
N GLU A 565 -10.21 -0.11 -16.47
CA GLU A 565 -11.05 -0.87 -17.37
C GLU A 565 -11.37 -2.28 -16.84
N THR A 566 -12.61 -2.72 -17.01
CA THR A 566 -13.01 -4.10 -16.69
C THR A 566 -12.52 -5.08 -17.75
N ALA A 567 -12.46 -6.37 -17.42
CA ALA A 567 -12.18 -7.44 -18.35
C ALA A 567 -13.12 -7.41 -19.58
N GLU A 568 -14.39 -7.08 -19.38
CA GLU A 568 -15.37 -6.95 -20.45
C GLU A 568 -15.07 -5.77 -21.38
N GLU A 569 -14.67 -4.63 -20.83
CA GLU A 569 -14.27 -3.45 -21.61
C GLU A 569 -13.01 -3.71 -22.43
N ILE A 570 -11.99 -4.34 -21.83
CA ILE A 570 -10.76 -4.74 -22.54
C ILE A 570 -11.10 -5.72 -23.68
N CYS A 571 -11.95 -6.72 -23.41
CA CYS A 571 -12.41 -7.68 -24.42
C CYS A 571 -13.24 -7.02 -25.53
N SER A 572 -14.06 -6.02 -25.20
CA SER A 572 -14.85 -5.24 -26.16
C SER A 572 -13.93 -4.43 -27.08
N ILE A 573 -12.94 -3.74 -26.52
CA ILE A 573 -11.95 -2.95 -27.27
C ILE A 573 -11.08 -3.86 -28.15
N LEU A 574 -10.66 -5.02 -27.65
CA LEU A 574 -9.98 -6.03 -28.45
C LEU A 574 -10.85 -6.48 -29.63
N GLY A 575 -12.15 -6.72 -29.40
CA GLY A 575 -13.10 -7.04 -30.47
C GLY A 575 -13.27 -5.94 -31.51
N GLN A 576 -13.33 -4.67 -31.08
CA GLN A 576 -13.38 -3.52 -31.99
C GLN A 576 -12.10 -3.41 -32.84
N SER A 577 -10.94 -3.63 -32.22
CA SER A 577 -9.65 -3.61 -32.93
C SER A 577 -9.56 -4.73 -33.98
N MET A 578 -10.04 -5.93 -33.66
CA MET A 578 -10.09 -7.06 -34.59
C MET A 578 -11.04 -6.77 -35.77
N LYS A 579 -12.19 -6.17 -35.50
CA LYS A 579 -13.14 -5.74 -36.53
C LYS A 579 -12.52 -4.71 -37.48
N PHE A 580 -11.83 -3.72 -36.93
CA PHE A 580 -11.09 -2.71 -37.70
C PHE A 580 -10.02 -3.33 -38.62
N VAL A 581 -9.28 -4.33 -38.12
CA VAL A 581 -8.26 -5.05 -38.92
C VAL A 581 -8.90 -5.88 -40.04
N LEU A 582 -10.06 -6.50 -39.81
CA LEU A 582 -10.78 -7.28 -40.81
C LEU A 582 -11.39 -6.39 -41.91
N GLU A 583 -11.93 -5.23 -41.55
CA GLU A 583 -12.49 -4.25 -42.49
C GLU A 583 -11.40 -3.66 -43.40
N ASN A 584 -10.23 -3.34 -42.85
CA ASN A 584 -9.08 -2.81 -43.60
C ASN A 584 -8.30 -3.87 -44.41
N ARG A 585 -8.61 -5.16 -44.27
CA ARG A 585 -8.10 -6.24 -45.15
C ARG A 585 -8.94 -6.45 -46.40
N SER A 586 -10.17 -5.93 -46.40
CA SER A 586 -11.15 -6.09 -47.47
C SER A 586 -11.13 -4.94 -48.48
N SER A 587 -10.25 -3.95 -48.24
CA SER A 587 -9.93 -2.79 -49.10
C SER A 587 -8.53 -2.98 -49.67
#